data_AF-A0A5R8WUW2-F1
#
_entry.id   AF-A0A5R8WUW2-F1
#
_cell.length_a   1.000
_cell.length_b   1.000
_cell.length_c   1.000
_cell.angle_alpha   90.00
_cell.angle_beta   90.00
_cell.angle_gamma   90.00
#
_symmetry.space_group_name_H-M   'P 1'
#
loop_
_entity.id
_entity.type
_entity.pdbx_description
1 polymer ?
#
loop_
_entity_poly.entity_id
_entity_poly.type
_entity_poly.pdbx_seq_one_letter_code
_entity_poly.pdbx_strand_id
1 'polypeptide(L)' 'MFSVLGPVRPRTQGKKQENENQLREFRAFAERLGFTLHKEYIDGESGGTADRPAFQQLFLDGYQRRFDVVLF' A
#
# COMPACT_ATOMS: atom_id res chain seq x y z
N MET A 1 16.73 4.23 -4.19
CA MET A 1 15.64 5.00 -3.58
C MET A 1 14.40 4.14 -3.69
N PHE A 2 13.98 3.53 -2.58
CA PHE A 2 12.88 2.57 -2.58
C PHE A 2 11.59 3.29 -2.22
N SER A 3 10.54 3.11 -3.01
CA SER A 3 9.22 3.66 -2.72
C SER A 3 8.28 2.54 -2.31
N VAL A 4 7.25 2.89 -1.56
CA VAL A 4 6.36 1.94 -0.93
C VAL A 4 4.91 2.27 -1.27
N LEU A 5 4.11 1.22 -1.51
CA LEU A 5 2.69 1.39 -1.80
C LEU A 5 1.90 1.23 -0.51
N GLY A 6 1.23 2.31 -0.11
CA GLY A 6 0.49 2.46 1.13
C GLY A 6 -0.79 1.62 1.19
N PRO A 7 -1.44 1.60 2.37
CA PRO A 7 -2.61 0.78 2.65
C PRO A 7 -3.79 1.11 1.73
N VAL A 8 -4.09 0.21 0.80
CA VAL A 8 -5.31 0.27 -0.02
C VAL A 8 -6.47 -0.27 0.80
N ARG A 9 -7.53 0.54 0.94
CA ARG A 9 -8.78 0.10 1.57
C ARG A 9 -9.76 -0.42 0.53
N PRO A 10 -10.19 -1.69 0.62
CA PRO A 10 -11.31 -2.17 -0.16
C PRO A 10 -12.57 -1.36 0.17
N ARG A 11 -13.09 -0.59 -0.79
CA ARG A 11 -14.48 -0.13 -0.70
C ARG A 11 -15.38 -1.33 -1.02
N THR A 12 -15.86 -1.98 0.03
CA THR A 12 -16.93 -2.99 0.02
C THR A 12 -16.49 -4.38 -0.46
N GLN A 13 -16.99 -5.44 0.21
CA GLN A 13 -16.70 -6.87 -0.05
C GLN A 13 -17.02 -7.35 -1.48
N GLY A 14 -17.61 -6.52 -2.35
CA GLY A 14 -18.00 -6.89 -3.72
C GLY A 14 -16.99 -6.52 -4.83
N LYS A 15 -15.88 -5.83 -4.54
CA LYS A 15 -15.03 -5.21 -5.58
C LYS A 15 -13.53 -5.51 -5.47
N LYS A 16 -13.15 -6.76 -5.21
CA LYS A 16 -11.73 -7.20 -5.28
C LYS A 16 -11.04 -6.77 -6.58
N GLN A 17 -11.76 -6.81 -7.71
CA GLN A 17 -11.26 -6.40 -9.02
C GLN A 17 -10.87 -4.91 -9.09
N GLU A 18 -11.60 -4.03 -8.42
CA GLU A 18 -11.35 -2.58 -8.45
C GLU A 18 -10.06 -2.24 -7.70
N ASN A 19 -9.79 -2.94 -6.59
CA ASN A 19 -8.54 -2.78 -5.83
C ASN A 19 -7.32 -3.27 -6.62
N GLU A 20 -7.43 -4.40 -7.34
CA GLU A 20 -6.34 -4.90 -8.18
C GLU A 20 -6.03 -3.92 -9.32
N ASN A 21 -7.04 -3.28 -9.90
CA ASN A 21 -6.84 -2.23 -10.90
C ASN A 21 -6.14 -1.01 -10.31
N GLN A 22 -6.54 -0.55 -9.11
CA GLN A 22 -5.88 0.57 -8.43
C GLN A 22 -4.41 0.25 -8.12
N LEU A 23 -4.12 -0.94 -7.59
CA LEU A 23 -2.75 -1.39 -7.32
C LEU A 23 -1.91 -1.44 -8.62
N ARG A 24 -2.49 -1.91 -9.73
CA ARG A 24 -1.83 -1.90 -11.04
C ARG A 24 -1.47 -0.50 -11.52
N GLU A 25 -2.39 0.46 -11.36
CA GLU A 25 -2.13 1.86 -11.72
C GLU A 25 -1.00 2.46 -10.89
N PHE A 26 -0.97 2.16 -9.59
CA PHE A 26 0.10 2.62 -8.71
C PHE A 26 1.46 2.01 -9.04
N ARG A 27 1.51 0.72 -9.38
CA ARG A 27 2.75 0.09 -9.86
C ARG A 27 3.24 0.74 -11.13
N ALA A 28 2.35 0.95 -12.12
CA ALA A 28 2.70 1.61 -13.37
C ALA A 28 3.16 3.06 -13.15
N PHE A 29 2.55 3.77 -12.19
CA PHE A 29 2.98 5.11 -11.81
C PHE A 29 4.37 5.12 -11.16
N ALA A 30 4.62 4.21 -10.22
CA ALA A 30 5.93 4.06 -9.58
C ALA A 30 7.02 3.71 -10.60
N GLU A 31 6.75 2.78 -11.52
CA GLU A 31 7.66 2.42 -12.60
C GLU A 31 7.97 3.62 -13.51
N ARG A 32 6.96 4.41 -13.89
CA ARG A 32 7.14 5.62 -14.72
C ARG A 32 8.02 6.67 -14.06
N LEU A 33 8.00 6.75 -12.73
CA LEU A 33 8.86 7.65 -11.96
C LEU A 33 10.25 7.07 -11.67
N GLY A 34 10.54 5.84 -12.11
CA GLY A 34 11.80 5.17 -11.84
C GLY A 34 11.94 4.69 -10.40
N PHE A 35 10.83 4.55 -9.68
CA PHE A 35 10.84 4.06 -8.30
C PHE A 35 10.93 2.54 -8.25
N THR A 36 11.76 2.04 -7.33
CA THR A 36 11.80 0.62 -7.01
C THR A 36 10.83 0.32 -5.89
N LEU A 37 9.89 -0.59 -6.13
CA LEU A 37 8.83 -0.91 -5.17
C LEU A 37 9.37 -1.82 -4.05
N HIS A 38 9.29 -1.36 -2.80
CA HIS A 38 9.76 -2.13 -1.64
C HIS A 38 8.75 -3.20 -1.22
N LYS A 39 7.50 -2.76 -0.98
CA LYS A 39 6.42 -3.59 -0.45
C LYS A 39 5.07 -2.92 -0.67
N GLU A 40 4.02 -3.72 -0.76
CA GLU A 40 2.63 -3.27 -0.80
C GLU A 40 1.96 -3.63 0.51
N TYR A 41 1.35 -2.64 1.15
CA TYR A 41 0.61 -2.84 2.40
C TYR A 41 -0.87 -2.86 2.04
N ILE A 42 -1.57 -3.95 2.34
CA ILE A 42 -2.98 -4.11 2.03
C ILE A 42 -3.67 -4.55 3.32
N ASP A 43 -4.60 -3.74 3.81
CA ASP A 43 -5.42 -4.09 4.98
C ASP A 43 -6.77 -4.65 4.51
N GLY A 44 -7.18 -5.75 5.14
CA GLY A 44 -8.49 -6.38 4.93
C GLY A 44 -9.52 -5.94 5.96
N GLU A 45 -10.72 -5.69 5.48
CA GLU A 45 -11.97 -5.47 6.22
C GLU A 45 -12.28 -4.07 6.78
N SER A 46 -13.56 -3.73 6.61
CA SER A 46 -14.20 -2.45 6.87
C SER A 46 -14.43 -2.25 8.37
N GLY A 47 -13.82 -1.20 8.92
CA GLY A 47 -14.40 -0.35 9.96
C GLY A 47 -14.77 -1.02 11.30
N GLY A 48 -13.90 -0.85 12.30
CA GLY A 48 -14.28 -0.96 13.70
C GLY A 48 -13.10 -1.22 14.64
N THR A 49 -12.16 -2.06 14.20
CA THR A 49 -11.00 -2.45 15.00
C THR A 49 -9.76 -1.67 14.58
N ALA A 50 -8.99 -1.23 15.57
CA ALA A 50 -7.70 -0.56 15.37
C ALA A 50 -6.61 -1.49 14.82
N ASP A 51 -6.93 -2.77 14.60
CA ASP A 51 -6.03 -3.77 14.02
C ASP A 51 -5.88 -3.57 12.52
N ARG A 52 -4.94 -2.70 12.17
CA ARG A 52 -4.43 -2.51 10.81
C ARG A 52 -2.98 -3.01 10.76
N PRO A 53 -2.77 -4.32 10.64
CA PRO A 53 -1.43 -4.90 10.70
C PRO A 53 -0.55 -4.40 9.56
N ALA A 54 -1.11 -4.16 8.36
CA ALA A 54 -0.32 -3.64 7.25
C ALA A 54 0.06 -2.17 7.50
N PHE A 55 -0.88 -1.36 8.01
CA PHE A 55 -0.57 0.02 8.40
C PHE A 55 0.47 0.12 9.51
N GLN A 56 0.41 -0.73 10.54
CA GLN A 56 1.42 -0.79 11.60
C GLN A 56 2.79 -1.18 11.04
N GLN A 57 2.83 -2.17 10.14
CA GLN A 57 4.07 -2.60 9.50
C GLN A 57 4.67 -1.52 8.61
N LEU A 58 3.86 -0.69 7.93
CA LEU A 58 4.33 0.47 7.17
C LEU A 58 5.13 1.42 8.06
N PHE A 59 4.63 1.74 9.26
CA PHE A 59 5.35 2.61 10.21
C PHE A 59 6.63 1.97 10.73
N LEU A 60 6.63 0.66 11.03
CA LEU A 60 7.83 -0.06 11.44
C LEU A 60 8.91 -0.05 10.36
N ASP A 61 8.53 -0.29 9.11
CA ASP A 61 9.46 -0.30 7.99
C ASP A 61 9.95 1.12 7.65
N GLY A 62 9.11 2.14 7.85
CA GLY A 62 9.51 3.55 7.77
C GLY A 62 10.50 3.96 8.88
N TYR A 63 10.25 3.52 10.12
CA TYR A 63 11.18 3.71 11.24
C TYR A 63 12.54 3.05 10.99
N GLN A 64 12.54 1.87 10.36
CA GLN A 64 13.75 1.17 9.95
C GLN A 64 14.39 1.74 8.66
N ARG A 65 13.85 2.83 8.10
CA ARG A 65 14.32 3.50 6.88
C ARG A 65 14.44 2.56 5.68
N ARG A 66 13.50 1.62 5.54
CA ARG A 66 13.48 0.64 4.44
C ARG A 66 13.00 1.22 3.11
N PHE A 67 12.33 2.36 3.16
CA PHE A 67 11.86 3.12 2.01
C PHE A 67 11.97 4.62 2.27
N ASP A 68 11.92 5.41 1.20
CA ASP A 68 12.07 6.86 1.21
C ASP A 68 10.74 7.60 0.99
N VAL A 69 9.78 6.97 0.27
CA VAL A 69 8.52 7.59 -0.16
C VAL A 69 7.37 6.61 -0.03
N VAL A 70 6.20 7.09 0.41
CA VAL A 70 4.93 6.35 0.44
C VAL A 70 3.97 6.90 -0.63
N LEU A 71 3.36 6.00 -1.40
CA LEU A 71 2.31 6.29 -2.40
C LEU A 71 0.96 5.81 -1.85
N PHE A 72 -0.11 6.61 -1.97
CA PHE A 72 -1.45 6.28 -1.46
C PHE A 72 -2.51 6.48 -2.54
#